data_AF-A0A1A9MXR2-F1
#
_entry.id   AF-A0A1A9MXR2-F1
#
_cell.length_a   1.000
_cell.length_b   1.000
_cell.length_c   1.000
_cell.angle_alpha   90.00
_cell.angle_beta   90.00
_cell.angle_gamma   90.00
#
_symmetry.space_group_name_H-M   'P 1'
#
loop_
_entity.id
_entity.type
_entity.pdbx_description
1 polymer ?
#
loop_
_entity_poly.entity_id
_entity_poly.type
_entity_poly.pdbx_seq_one_letter_code
_entity_poly.pdbx_strand_id
1 'polypeptide(L)'
;MNTLMIKDLSITEELDGRAMSAVRGGYSYGSYCYPSPSYFSFDPVYAPNQGKTVTATQFISSAVNIQNANGNNTALVSGITTTIDPHVSTSNNITVR
;
A
#
# COMPACT_ATOMS: atom_id res chain seq x y z
N MET A 1 -0.83 32.80 38.53
CA MET A 1 -0.14 31.52 38.28
C MET A 1 0.44 31.04 39.58
N ASN A 2 -0.07 29.93 40.13
CA ASN A 2 0.56 29.29 41.29
C ASN A 2 1.20 27.99 40.81
N THR A 3 2.53 27.98 40.78
CA THR A 3 3.31 26.76 40.54
C THR A 3 3.23 25.89 41.79
N LEU A 4 2.66 24.68 41.64
CA LEU A 4 2.73 23.65 42.68
C LEU A 4 4.13 23.04 42.65
N MET A 5 4.97 23.44 43.60
CA MET A 5 6.28 22.82 43.83
C MET A 5 6.06 21.57 44.70
N ILE A 6 6.30 20.38 44.14
CA ILE A 6 6.26 19.12 44.88
C ILE A 6 7.42 19.15 45.87
N LYS A 7 7.13 19.38 47.16
CA LYS A 7 8.15 19.58 48.19
C LYS A 7 8.69 18.30 48.81
N ASP A 8 8.00 17.18 48.64
CA ASP A 8 8.49 15.87 49.07
C ASP A 8 7.92 14.80 48.14
N LEU A 9 8.67 14.44 47.10
CA LEU A 9 8.51 13.11 46.51
C LEU A 9 9.38 12.20 47.36
N SER A 10 8.80 11.53 48.35
CA SER A 10 9.52 10.50 49.10
C SER A 10 9.85 9.38 48.12
N ILE A 11 11.07 9.42 47.57
CA ILE A 11 11.60 8.36 46.73
C ILE A 11 11.84 7.16 47.65
N THR A 12 10.87 6.24 47.71
CA THR A 12 11.18 4.86 48.06
C THR A 12 11.71 4.23 46.78
N GLU A 13 13.04 4.24 46.67
CA GLU A 13 13.80 3.85 45.47
C GLU A 13 13.70 2.36 45.15
N GLU A 14 13.23 1.53 46.09
CA GLU A 14 12.96 0.11 45.86
C GLU A 14 11.52 -0.25 46.22
N LEU A 15 10.75 -0.60 45.19
CA LEU A 15 9.45 -1.20 45.34
C LEU A 15 9.67 -2.69 45.68
N ASP A 16 9.52 -3.06 46.96
CA ASP A 16 9.62 -4.46 47.41
C ASP A 16 8.68 -5.37 46.57
N GLY A 17 9.03 -6.65 46.41
CA GLY A 17 8.30 -7.62 45.60
C GLY A 17 6.82 -7.73 45.95
N ARG A 18 6.43 -7.42 47.19
CA ARG A 18 5.03 -7.32 47.64
C ARG A 18 4.31 -6.07 47.14
N ALA A 19 4.99 -4.93 47.03
CA ALA A 19 4.41 -3.73 46.43
C ALA A 19 4.37 -3.84 44.90
N MET A 20 5.35 -4.52 44.30
CA MET A 20 5.36 -4.86 42.86
C MET A 20 4.18 -5.73 42.42
N SER A 21 3.59 -6.55 43.31
CA SER A 21 2.42 -7.39 42.98
C SER A 21 1.11 -6.59 42.94
N ALA A 22 1.05 -5.41 43.57
CA ALA A 22 -0.10 -4.53 43.54
C ALA A 22 -0.15 -3.65 42.28
N VAL A 23 1.01 -3.32 41.70
CA VAL A 23 1.12 -2.37 40.56
C VAL A 23 0.70 -2.99 39.21
N ARG A 24 0.62 -4.32 39.11
CA ARG A 24 0.18 -5.02 37.90
C ARG A 24 -0.87 -6.05 38.28
N GLY A 25 -2.11 -5.57 38.36
CA GLY A 25 -3.32 -6.37 38.49
C GLY A 25 -3.23 -7.40 39.62
N GLY A 26 -3.47 -6.95 40.86
CA GLY A 26 -3.48 -7.79 42.05
C GLY A 26 -4.13 -9.13 41.76
N TYR A 27 -3.30 -10.18 41.69
CA TYR A 27 -3.78 -11.54 41.57
C TYR A 27 -4.47 -11.83 42.89
N SER A 28 -5.80 -11.84 42.86
CA SER A 28 -6.71 -12.14 43.96
C SER A 28 -6.21 -13.36 44.73
N TYR A 29 -5.49 -13.12 45.82
CA TYR A 29 -5.02 -14.13 46.74
C TYR A 29 -5.68 -13.90 48.09
N GLY A 30 -6.93 -14.37 48.19
CA GLY A 30 -7.70 -14.30 49.41
C GLY A 30 -9.21 -14.27 49.15
N SER A 31 -9.80 -15.45 49.08
CA SER A 31 -11.21 -15.77 49.37
C SER A 31 -12.32 -14.94 48.69
N TYR A 32 -13.02 -15.59 47.75
CA TYR A 32 -14.31 -15.20 47.17
C TYR A 32 -14.33 -13.99 46.22
N CYS A 33 -13.55 -14.05 45.15
CA CYS A 33 -13.99 -13.43 43.90
C CYS A 33 -13.51 -14.28 42.73
N TYR A 34 -14.46 -14.91 42.04
CA TYR A 34 -14.19 -15.53 40.75
C TYR A 34 -13.54 -14.47 39.86
N PRO A 35 -12.39 -14.74 39.21
CA PRO A 35 -11.93 -13.86 38.16
C PRO A 35 -13.03 -13.91 37.10
N SER A 36 -13.78 -12.83 36.93
CA SER A 36 -14.56 -12.69 35.72
C SER A 36 -13.52 -12.81 34.60
N PRO A 37 -13.74 -13.66 33.59
CA PRO A 37 -12.88 -13.66 32.44
C PRO A 37 -13.23 -12.37 31.71
N SER A 38 -12.68 -11.24 32.15
CA SER A 38 -12.55 -10.07 31.31
C SER A 38 -11.52 -10.48 30.26
N TYR A 39 -12.02 -11.24 29.28
CA TYR A 39 -11.47 -11.34 27.96
C TYR A 39 -11.20 -9.89 27.55
N PHE A 40 -9.96 -9.43 27.71
CA PHE A 40 -9.46 -8.39 26.83
C PHE A 40 -9.45 -9.07 25.48
N SER A 41 -10.57 -8.97 24.79
CA SER A 41 -10.66 -9.29 23.38
C SER A 41 -9.74 -8.27 22.72
N PHE A 42 -8.53 -8.70 22.39
CA PHE A 42 -7.80 -8.11 21.29
C PHE A 42 -8.54 -8.59 20.04
N ASP A 43 -9.77 -8.10 19.85
CA ASP A 43 -10.46 -8.24 18.59
C ASP A 43 -9.44 -7.78 17.54
N PRO A 44 -9.17 -8.60 16.51
CA PRO A 44 -8.20 -8.20 15.50
C PRO A 44 -8.64 -6.84 14.99
N VAL A 45 -7.80 -5.83 15.21
CA VAL A 45 -8.02 -4.48 14.67
C VAL A 45 -8.22 -4.69 13.18
N TYR A 46 -9.45 -4.51 12.72
CA TYR A 46 -9.79 -4.59 11.32
C TYR A 46 -9.05 -3.44 10.64
N ALA A 47 -7.87 -3.75 10.10
CA ALA A 47 -7.12 -2.88 9.23
C ALA A 47 -7.59 -3.19 7.80
N PRO A 48 -8.56 -2.44 7.25
CA PRO A 48 -8.99 -2.68 5.88
C PRO A 48 -7.77 -2.49 4.97
N ASN A 49 -7.36 -3.58 4.33
CA ASN A 49 -6.28 -3.53 3.35
C ASN A 49 -6.80 -2.76 2.12
N GLN A 50 -6.48 -1.47 2.03
CA GLN A 50 -6.77 -0.63 0.86
C GLN A 50 -5.76 -0.86 -0.27
N GLY A 51 -4.92 -1.89 -0.18
CA GLY A 51 -3.93 -2.25 -1.17
C GLY A 51 -4.58 -2.69 -2.47
N LYS A 52 -4.49 -1.86 -3.50
CA LYS A 52 -4.82 -2.21 -4.87
C LYS A 52 -3.57 -2.83 -5.52
N THR A 53 -3.49 -4.15 -5.54
CA THR A 53 -2.40 -4.84 -6.26
C THR A 53 -2.77 -4.98 -7.73
N VAL A 54 -1.95 -4.43 -8.61
CA VAL A 54 -2.11 -4.58 -10.06
C VAL A 54 -0.90 -5.31 -10.62
N THR A 55 -1.11 -6.57 -10.98
CA THR A 55 -0.15 -7.37 -11.74
C THR A 55 -0.57 -7.31 -13.20
N ALA A 56 0.15 -6.55 -14.02
CA ALA A 56 -0.19 -6.39 -15.43
C ALA A 56 1.07 -6.47 -16.29
N THR A 57 0.98 -7.23 -17.37
CA THR A 57 2.00 -7.31 -18.42
C THR A 57 1.56 -6.43 -19.58
N GLN A 58 2.47 -5.59 -20.07
CA GLN A 58 2.20 -4.67 -21.17
C GLN A 58 3.14 -5.00 -22.32
N PHE A 59 2.58 -5.34 -23.48
CA PHE A 59 3.34 -5.54 -24.70
C PHE A 59 2.69 -4.80 -25.85
N ILE A 60 3.50 -4.11 -26.65
CA ILE A 60 3.09 -3.51 -27.92
C ILE A 60 3.88 -4.23 -29.02
N SER A 61 3.18 -4.79 -30.00
CA SER A 61 3.77 -5.27 -31.25
C SER A 61 3.11 -4.56 -32.41
N SER A 62 3.88 -3.69 -33.08
CA SER A 62 3.41 -2.97 -34.26
C SER A 62 4.37 -3.19 -35.42
N ALA A 63 3.82 -3.60 -36.55
CA ALA A 63 4.57 -3.79 -37.79
C ALA A 63 3.85 -3.06 -38.93
N VAL A 64 4.62 -2.37 -39.77
CA VAL A 64 4.14 -1.73 -41.00
C VAL A 64 4.84 -2.40 -42.17
N ASN A 65 4.07 -3.01 -43.05
CA ASN A 65 4.58 -3.61 -44.29
C ASN A 65 3.93 -2.90 -45.47
N ILE A 66 4.72 -2.17 -46.25
CA ILE A 66 4.24 -1.42 -47.41
C ILE A 66 4.98 -1.90 -48.64
N GLN A 67 4.21 -2.38 -49.60
CA GLN A 67 4.67 -2.74 -50.93
C GLN A 67 4.06 -1.76 -51.92
N ASN A 68 4.91 -1.08 -52.69
CA ASN A 68 4.48 -0.10 -53.68
C ASN A 68 5.14 -0.40 -55.02
N ALA A 69 4.33 -0.69 -56.04
CA ALA A 69 4.77 -1.04 -57.39
C ALA A 69 4.34 0.05 -58.39
N ASN A 70 4.80 1.28 -58.16
CA ASN A 70 4.41 2.41 -59.00
C ASN A 70 5.20 2.46 -60.31
N GLY A 71 4.51 2.73 -61.42
CA GLY A 71 5.11 2.82 -62.75
C GLY A 71 5.64 1.51 -63.33
N ASN A 72 5.17 0.36 -62.85
CA ASN A 72 5.58 -0.92 -63.40
C ASN A 72 4.95 -1.18 -64.78
N ASN A 73 5.74 -1.76 -65.70
CA ASN A 73 5.35 -2.14 -67.06
C ASN A 73 4.63 -1.03 -67.86
N THR A 74 5.15 0.18 -67.82
CA THR A 74 4.50 1.36 -68.42
C THR A 74 5.42 2.06 -69.41
N ALA A 75 4.91 2.38 -70.62
CA ALA A 75 5.58 3.15 -71.65
C ALA A 75 4.79 4.44 -71.96
N LEU A 76 5.49 5.53 -72.33
CA LEU A 76 4.90 6.84 -72.67
C LEU A 76 4.08 7.50 -71.54
N VAL A 77 4.50 7.37 -70.27
CA VAL A 77 3.79 7.98 -69.13
C VAL A 77 4.60 9.09 -68.47
N SER A 78 3.89 10.16 -68.12
CA SER A 78 4.37 11.30 -67.33
C SER A 78 3.45 11.48 -66.11
N GLY A 79 4.02 11.96 -64.99
CA GLY A 79 3.23 12.24 -63.77
C GLY A 79 3.06 11.07 -62.80
N ILE A 80 3.92 10.05 -62.86
CA ILE A 80 3.88 8.94 -61.91
C ILE A 80 4.42 9.42 -60.56
N THR A 81 3.52 9.57 -59.59
CA THR A 81 3.88 9.95 -58.22
C THR A 81 3.25 8.97 -57.25
N THR A 82 3.99 8.64 -56.18
CA THR A 82 3.45 7.92 -55.03
C THR A 82 3.89 8.64 -53.79
N THR A 83 2.92 9.00 -52.97
CA THR A 83 3.15 9.54 -51.64
C THR A 83 2.69 8.48 -50.65
N ILE A 84 3.60 8.03 -49.79
CA ILE A 84 3.30 7.05 -48.75
C ILE A 84 3.71 7.69 -47.45
N ASP A 85 2.73 7.98 -46.59
CA ASP A 85 2.92 8.60 -45.29
C ASP A 85 2.34 7.68 -44.21
N PRO A 86 3.07 6.61 -43.82
CA PRO A 86 2.57 5.67 -42.85
C PRO A 86 2.85 6.19 -41.44
N HIS A 87 1.80 6.32 -40.67
CA HIS A 87 1.89 6.73 -39.27
C HIS A 87 1.40 5.62 -38.35
N VAL A 88 2.25 5.21 -37.40
CA VAL A 88 1.87 4.28 -36.33
C VAL A 88 2.03 4.99 -35.00
N SER A 89 0.92 5.10 -34.28
CA SER A 89 0.90 5.49 -32.89
C SER A 89 0.38 4.33 -32.07
N THR A 90 1.18 3.90 -31.10
CA THR A 90 0.82 2.85 -30.15
C THR A 90 0.96 3.39 -28.74
N SER A 91 0.01 3.03 -27.87
CA SER A 91 0.06 3.36 -26.46
C SER A 91 -0.33 2.15 -25.64
N ASN A 92 0.37 1.96 -24.52
CA ASN A 92 0.09 0.90 -23.56
C ASN A 92 0.22 1.52 -22.18
N ASN A 93 -0.93 1.70 -21.53
CA ASN A 93 -1.06 2.44 -20.29
C ASN A 93 -1.82 1.59 -19.27
N ILE A 94 -1.16 1.26 -18.15
CA ILE A 94 -1.83 0.77 -16.94
C ILE A 94 -2.23 2.00 -16.13
N THR A 95 -3.53 2.19 -15.92
CA THR A 95 -4.05 3.20 -14.97
C THR A 95 -4.74 2.49 -13.81
N VAL A 96 -4.26 2.75 -12.59
CA VAL A 96 -4.88 2.26 -11.35
C VAL A 96 -5.63 3.42 -10.72
N ARG A 97 -6.94 3.29 -10.53
CA ARG A 97 -7.81 4.25 -9.80
C ARG A 97 -8.41 3.60 -8.59
#